data_AF-A0A179D1W3-F1
#
_entry.id   AF-A0A179D1W3-F1
#
_cell.length_a   1.000
_cell.length_b   1.000
_cell.length_c   1.000
_cell.angle_alpha   90.00
_cell.angle_beta   90.00
_cell.angle_gamma   90.00
#
_symmetry.space_group_name_H-M   'P 1'
#
loop_
_entity.id
_entity.type
_entity.pdbx_description
1 polymer ?
#
loop_
_entity_poly.entity_id
_entity_poly.type
_entity_poly.pdbx_seq_one_letter_code
_entity_poly.pdbx_strand_id
1 'polypeptide(L)'
;MESQEKLMEKFGAFLKKVEKRERVVPFMVRWVVQALQEYELPPGQKLAPAQKKQFLFKLSQKYEPWQVEQADRALKLYEYFLNTLSQKSPTERTEAEWAEALEKAREVLRRKRYSYRTEKSYLDWIRCLAEYLDYKSPEEVSGEDFQDFLTHLAVERNVAPSTQNQALNALVFFYRHVLEKEIDPYIEAVKARERRRLPVVLSREEVEAVLSVSELEETYYLICALMYGGGLRVSETVRLRVKDLDFERGLITVFSGKGDKDRVTVDPRTETVRRHHIHPSAVQRAFKKALRKARVEKPATVHSLRHSFATHLLEDGYDIRTIQELLGHKSLSTTMIYTHIVGRRVTGVVSPLDR
;
A
#
# COMPACT_ATOMS: atom_id res chain seq x y z
N MET A 1 16.05 -36.09 20.38
CA MET A 1 15.15 -36.27 19.21
C MET A 1 13.74 -35.78 19.51
N GLU A 2 13.10 -36.21 20.61
CA GLU A 2 11.70 -35.86 20.98
C GLU A 2 11.41 -34.34 21.15
N SER A 3 12.41 -33.56 21.60
CA SER A 3 12.30 -32.09 21.70
C SER A 3 12.37 -31.37 20.34
N GLN A 4 13.07 -31.96 19.36
CA GLN A 4 13.32 -31.36 18.04
C GLN A 4 12.16 -31.59 17.06
N GLU A 5 11.58 -32.79 17.06
CA GLU A 5 10.37 -33.09 16.27
C GLU A 5 9.19 -32.23 16.73
N LYS A 6 9.00 -32.11 18.05
CA LYS A 6 7.94 -31.29 18.65
C LYS A 6 8.05 -29.81 18.29
N LEU A 7 9.27 -29.28 18.08
CA LEU A 7 9.45 -27.89 17.63
C LEU A 7 9.07 -27.72 16.16
N MET A 8 9.45 -28.66 15.30
CA MET A 8 9.06 -28.65 13.88
C MET A 8 7.55 -28.85 13.70
N GLU A 9 6.91 -29.66 14.54
CA GLU A 9 5.45 -29.80 14.57
C GLU A 9 4.77 -28.48 14.97
N LYS A 10 5.26 -27.80 16.02
CA LYS A 10 4.76 -26.48 16.42
C LYS A 10 4.94 -25.45 15.31
N PHE A 11 6.09 -25.46 14.63
CA PHE A 11 6.34 -24.61 13.48
C PHE A 11 5.39 -24.94 12.31
N GLY A 12 5.15 -26.22 12.03
CA GLY A 12 4.16 -26.65 11.05
C GLY A 12 2.73 -26.18 11.39
N ALA A 13 2.35 -26.25 12.67
CA ALA A 13 1.06 -25.74 13.15
C ALA A 13 0.97 -24.20 13.03
N PHE A 14 2.06 -23.47 13.30
CA PHE A 14 2.17 -22.04 13.03
C PHE A 14 1.99 -21.74 11.54
N LEU A 15 2.67 -22.47 10.66
CA LEU A 15 2.54 -22.32 9.20
C LEU A 15 1.13 -22.59 8.70
N LYS A 16 0.40 -23.56 9.27
CA LYS A 16 -1.02 -23.80 8.91
C LYS A 16 -1.92 -22.59 9.22
N LYS A 17 -1.62 -21.82 10.26
CA LYS A 17 -2.37 -20.59 10.59
C LYS A 17 -2.01 -19.43 9.64
N VAL A 18 -0.75 -19.38 9.23
CA VAL A 18 -0.15 -18.29 8.45
C VAL A 18 -0.36 -18.43 6.94
N GLU A 19 -0.29 -19.65 6.43
CA GLU A 19 -0.24 -19.93 5.00
C GLU A 19 -1.61 -20.37 4.47
N LYS A 20 -2.21 -19.54 3.60
CA LYS A 20 -3.56 -19.79 3.04
C LYS A 20 -3.64 -21.06 2.18
N ARG A 21 -2.52 -21.58 1.71
CA ARG A 21 -2.45 -22.82 0.92
C ARG A 21 -1.84 -23.92 1.77
N GLU A 22 -2.67 -24.64 2.51
CA GLU A 22 -2.21 -25.71 3.42
C GLU A 22 -1.33 -26.76 2.73
N ARG A 23 -1.62 -27.07 1.45
CA ARG A 23 -0.81 -27.99 0.63
C ARG A 23 0.68 -27.60 0.52
N VAL A 24 1.01 -26.34 0.75
CA VAL A 24 2.38 -25.81 0.66
C VAL A 24 3.16 -26.00 1.97
N VAL A 25 2.47 -26.13 3.10
CA VAL A 25 3.07 -26.20 4.43
C VAL A 25 4.10 -27.34 4.56
N PRO A 26 3.86 -28.58 4.10
CA PRO A 26 4.86 -29.65 4.19
C PRO A 26 6.17 -29.34 3.46
N PHE A 27 6.09 -28.63 2.32
CA PHE A 27 7.26 -28.23 1.55
C PHE A 27 8.06 -27.14 2.26
N MET A 28 7.37 -26.18 2.91
CA MET A 28 8.04 -25.14 3.69
C MET A 28 8.78 -25.70 4.90
N VAL A 29 8.16 -26.64 5.63
CA VAL A 29 8.84 -27.37 6.72
C VAL A 29 10.06 -28.12 6.17
N ARG A 30 9.92 -28.79 5.02
CA ARG A 30 11.03 -29.51 4.38
C ARG A 30 12.20 -28.58 4.02
N TRP A 31 11.93 -27.38 3.51
CA TRP A 31 13.00 -26.42 3.20
C TRP A 31 13.79 -26.01 4.44
N VAL A 32 13.11 -25.76 5.55
CA VAL A 32 13.77 -25.41 6.83
C VAL A 32 14.60 -26.59 7.34
N VAL A 33 14.05 -27.80 7.34
CA VAL A 33 14.77 -29.01 7.78
C VAL A 33 16.00 -29.25 6.92
N GLN A 34 15.87 -29.13 5.59
CA GLN A 34 16.98 -29.30 4.66
C GLN A 34 18.09 -28.26 4.91
N ALA A 35 17.71 -27.00 5.15
CA ALA A 35 18.66 -25.94 5.44
C ALA A 35 19.41 -26.16 6.77
N LEU A 36 18.70 -26.62 7.81
CA LEU A 36 19.31 -26.97 9.10
C LEU A 36 20.26 -28.17 8.98
N GLN A 37 19.87 -29.20 8.22
CA GLN A 37 20.70 -30.38 7.97
C GLN A 37 21.99 -30.04 7.20
N GLU A 38 21.93 -29.16 6.20
CA GLU A 38 23.10 -28.79 5.39
C GLU A 38 24.21 -28.11 6.22
N TYR A 39 23.85 -27.40 7.30
CA TYR A 39 24.79 -26.74 8.19
C TYR A 39 24.89 -27.40 9.57
N GLU A 40 24.35 -28.61 9.72
CA GLU A 40 24.37 -29.40 10.96
C GLU A 40 23.82 -28.65 12.20
N LEU A 41 22.84 -27.76 11.98
CA LEU A 41 22.23 -26.95 13.02
C LEU A 41 21.05 -27.70 13.69
N PRO A 42 20.94 -27.70 15.03
CA PRO A 42 19.79 -28.27 15.71
C PRO A 42 18.53 -27.42 15.49
N PRO A 43 17.33 -28.05 15.38
CA PRO A 43 16.05 -27.34 15.44
C PRO A 43 15.96 -26.45 16.69
N GLY A 44 15.72 -25.15 16.46
CA GLY A 44 15.72 -24.10 17.47
C GLY A 44 16.78 -23.03 17.22
N GLN A 45 17.76 -23.30 16.34
CA GLN A 45 18.76 -22.32 15.94
C GLN A 45 18.39 -21.61 14.62
N LYS A 46 18.81 -20.34 14.52
CA LYS A 46 18.70 -19.53 13.31
C LYS A 46 19.89 -19.78 12.40
N LEU A 47 19.68 -19.66 11.09
CA LEU A 47 20.79 -19.63 10.12
C LEU A 47 21.45 -18.25 10.16
N ALA A 48 22.78 -18.20 10.06
CA ALA A 48 23.48 -16.94 9.85
C ALA A 48 23.13 -16.35 8.45
N PRO A 49 23.12 -15.02 8.27
CA PRO A 49 22.77 -14.40 7.00
C PRO A 49 23.60 -14.92 5.80
N ALA A 50 24.89 -15.21 6.00
CA ALA A 50 25.76 -15.77 4.98
C ALA A 50 25.35 -17.21 4.59
N GLN A 51 25.03 -18.06 5.58
CA GLN A 51 24.58 -19.44 5.36
C GLN A 51 23.25 -19.47 4.59
N LYS A 52 22.31 -18.60 4.97
CA LYS A 52 21.02 -18.45 4.28
C LYS A 52 21.19 -18.03 2.82
N LYS A 53 22.00 -16.99 2.56
CA LYS A 53 22.29 -16.53 1.18
C LYS A 53 22.94 -17.63 0.35
N GLN A 54 23.93 -18.35 0.91
CA GLN A 54 24.61 -19.43 0.22
C GLN A 54 23.67 -20.61 -0.07
N PHE A 55 22.79 -20.95 0.87
CA PHE A 55 21.77 -21.99 0.68
C PHE A 55 20.80 -21.66 -0.45
N LEU A 56 20.25 -20.43 -0.45
CA LEU A 56 19.34 -19.98 -1.50
C LEU A 56 20.02 -19.91 -2.87
N PHE A 57 21.29 -19.50 -2.92
CA PHE A 57 22.08 -19.51 -4.15
C PHE A 57 22.25 -20.93 -4.70
N LYS A 58 22.61 -21.91 -3.86
CA LYS A 58 22.68 -23.33 -4.26
C LYS A 58 21.33 -23.85 -4.76
N LEU A 59 20.23 -23.48 -4.12
CA LEU A 59 18.89 -23.85 -4.58
C LEU A 59 18.57 -23.24 -5.96
N SER A 60 18.97 -22.00 -6.21
CA SER A 60 18.72 -21.34 -7.51
C SER A 60 19.40 -22.01 -8.70
N GLN A 61 20.44 -22.81 -8.46
CA GLN A 61 21.10 -23.59 -9.52
C GLN A 61 20.33 -24.87 -9.90
N LYS A 62 19.41 -25.33 -9.04
CA LYS A 62 18.74 -26.64 -9.19
C LYS A 62 17.22 -26.55 -9.30
N TYR A 63 16.62 -25.44 -8.84
CA TYR A 63 15.18 -25.28 -8.72
C TYR A 63 14.69 -24.01 -9.41
N GLU A 64 13.41 -24.03 -9.77
CA GLU A 64 12.74 -22.88 -10.37
C GLU A 64 12.68 -21.69 -9.40
N PRO A 65 12.68 -20.43 -9.90
CA PRO A 65 12.69 -19.23 -9.05
C PRO A 65 11.61 -19.21 -7.96
N TRP A 66 10.39 -19.68 -8.28
CA TRP A 66 9.29 -19.72 -7.33
C TRP A 66 9.51 -20.70 -6.16
N GLN A 67 10.31 -21.76 -6.36
CA GLN A 67 10.68 -22.71 -5.30
C GLN A 67 11.72 -22.09 -4.37
N VAL A 68 12.68 -21.33 -4.92
CA VAL A 68 13.67 -20.59 -4.14
C VAL A 68 12.99 -19.50 -3.30
N GLU A 69 12.03 -18.78 -3.88
CA GLU A 69 11.20 -17.81 -3.15
C GLU A 69 10.40 -18.46 -2.01
N GLN A 70 9.90 -19.68 -2.23
CA GLN A 70 9.20 -20.44 -1.19
C GLN A 70 10.14 -20.84 -0.05
N ALA A 71 11.36 -21.27 -0.37
CA ALA A 71 12.39 -21.62 0.62
C ALA A 71 12.82 -20.39 1.43
N ASP A 72 13.09 -19.26 0.77
CA ASP A 72 13.42 -17.99 1.45
C ASP A 72 12.30 -17.56 2.41
N ARG A 73 11.03 -17.63 1.95
CA ARG A 73 9.87 -17.35 2.80
C ARG A 73 9.79 -18.29 3.99
N ALA A 74 10.05 -19.58 3.81
CA ALA A 74 10.01 -20.56 4.89
C ALA A 74 11.06 -20.29 5.97
N LEU A 75 12.29 -19.95 5.57
CA LEU A 75 13.38 -19.61 6.50
C LEU A 75 13.07 -18.34 7.30
N LYS A 76 12.54 -17.29 6.66
CA LYS A 76 12.13 -16.06 7.35
C LYS A 76 11.00 -16.29 8.35
N LEU A 77 10.01 -17.12 7.98
CA LEU A 77 8.92 -17.49 8.90
C LEU A 77 9.43 -18.31 10.09
N TYR A 78 10.47 -19.12 9.88
CA TYR A 78 11.09 -19.89 10.94
C TYR A 78 11.86 -19.02 11.93
N GLU A 79 12.70 -18.09 11.43
CA GLU A 79 13.38 -17.08 12.25
C GLU A 79 12.38 -16.30 13.12
N TYR A 80 11.31 -15.79 12.50
CA TYR A 80 10.22 -15.10 13.18
C TYR A 80 9.57 -15.95 14.28
N PHE A 81 9.22 -17.21 13.96
CA PHE A 81 8.61 -18.13 14.92
C PHE A 81 9.48 -18.34 16.16
N LEU A 82 10.81 -18.45 15.99
CA LEU A 82 11.74 -18.60 17.12
C LEU A 82 11.78 -17.34 17.99
N ASN A 83 11.74 -16.15 17.40
CA ASN A 83 11.76 -14.89 18.13
C ASN A 83 10.48 -14.66 18.93
N THR A 84 9.30 -14.99 18.38
CA THR A 84 8.02 -14.88 19.10
C THR A 84 7.99 -15.74 20.37
N LEU A 85 8.73 -16.86 20.40
CA LEU A 85 8.81 -17.72 21.58
C LEU A 85 9.70 -17.16 22.70
N SER A 86 10.53 -16.15 22.42
CA SER A 86 11.56 -15.64 23.32
C SER A 86 11.21 -14.31 24.02
N GLN A 87 10.03 -13.73 23.78
CA GLN A 87 9.71 -12.39 24.29
C GLN A 87 9.53 -12.34 25.82
N LYS A 88 10.12 -11.33 26.47
CA LYS A 88 10.01 -10.99 27.89
C LYS A 88 9.07 -9.79 28.08
N SER A 89 8.37 -9.74 29.21
CA SER A 89 7.41 -8.70 29.61
C SER A 89 8.08 -7.38 30.07
N PRO A 90 7.37 -6.23 30.05
CA PRO A 90 7.94 -4.89 30.19
C PRO A 90 7.65 -4.25 31.54
N THR A 91 8.23 -3.07 31.75
CA THR A 91 8.09 -2.22 32.95
C THR A 91 7.66 -0.80 32.56
N GLU A 92 6.88 -0.11 33.40
CA GLU A 92 6.24 1.21 33.16
C GLU A 92 7.17 2.33 32.66
N ARG A 93 8.49 2.23 32.86
CA ARG A 93 9.48 3.25 32.47
C ARG A 93 9.58 3.44 30.96
N THR A 94 9.34 2.40 30.17
CA THR A 94 9.58 2.44 28.73
C THR A 94 8.44 3.07 27.93
N GLU A 95 7.21 3.11 28.45
CA GLU A 95 6.09 3.81 27.81
C GLU A 95 6.33 5.33 27.72
N ALA A 96 6.94 5.91 28.75
CA ALA A 96 7.30 7.34 28.77
C ALA A 96 8.34 7.68 27.68
N GLU A 97 9.31 6.80 27.44
CA GLU A 97 10.34 6.97 26.39
C GLU A 97 9.70 6.98 25.00
N TRP A 98 8.73 6.11 24.75
CA TRP A 98 7.97 6.10 23.49
C TRP A 98 7.13 7.37 23.29
N ALA A 99 6.51 7.89 24.35
CA ALA A 99 5.75 9.13 24.29
C ALA A 99 6.63 10.33 23.90
N GLU A 100 7.82 10.43 24.50
CA GLU A 100 8.81 11.46 24.15
C GLU A 100 9.30 11.30 22.71
N ALA A 101 9.63 10.07 22.29
CA ALA A 101 10.09 9.80 20.94
C ALA A 101 9.03 10.11 19.86
N LEU A 102 7.74 9.88 20.16
CA LEU A 102 6.62 10.25 19.29
C LEU A 102 6.47 11.76 19.12
N GLU A 103 6.69 12.55 20.19
CA GLU A 103 6.65 14.01 20.08
C GLU A 103 7.84 14.54 19.26
N LYS A 104 9.04 14.03 19.52
CA LYS A 104 10.23 14.32 18.67
C LYS A 104 9.96 13.98 17.21
N ALA A 105 9.33 12.83 16.93
CA ALA A 105 8.99 12.43 15.57
C ALA A 105 8.04 13.43 14.91
N ARG A 106 7.03 13.90 15.63
CA ARG A 106 6.10 14.93 15.16
C ARG A 106 6.81 16.23 14.82
N GLU A 107 7.71 16.71 15.68
CA GLU A 107 8.49 17.93 15.43
C GLU A 107 9.35 17.80 14.17
N VAL A 108 10.05 16.69 13.99
CA VAL A 108 10.88 16.43 12.81
C VAL A 108 10.04 16.36 11.53
N LEU A 109 8.88 15.70 11.56
CA LEU A 109 7.93 15.62 10.45
C LEU A 109 7.46 17.01 10.02
N ARG A 110 7.08 17.86 10.99
CA ARG A 110 6.63 19.23 10.74
C ARG A 110 7.76 20.12 10.23
N ARG A 111 8.97 20.01 10.81
CA ARG A 111 10.17 20.73 10.36
C ARG A 111 10.52 20.40 8.91
N LYS A 112 10.45 19.12 8.53
CA LYS A 112 10.64 18.65 7.15
C LYS A 112 9.45 18.92 6.22
N ARG A 113 8.38 19.56 6.73
CA ARG A 113 7.17 19.97 5.97
C ARG A 113 6.43 18.79 5.33
N TYR A 114 6.39 17.64 6.01
CA TYR A 114 5.51 16.55 5.59
C TYR A 114 4.04 16.95 5.68
N SER A 115 3.18 16.27 4.91
CA SER A 115 1.73 16.49 5.01
C SER A 115 1.21 15.99 6.36
N TYR A 116 0.13 16.60 6.87
CA TYR A 116 -0.53 16.15 8.10
C TYR A 116 -0.98 14.68 8.02
N ARG A 117 -1.37 14.22 6.83
CA ARG A 117 -1.77 12.82 6.60
C ARG A 117 -0.59 11.87 6.76
N THR A 118 0.58 12.25 6.23
CA THR A 118 1.81 11.48 6.41
C THR A 118 2.26 11.49 7.86
N GLU A 119 2.18 12.65 8.54
CA GLU A 119 2.45 12.76 9.99
C GLU A 119 1.61 11.76 10.78
N LYS A 120 0.28 11.80 10.60
CA LYS A 120 -0.63 10.89 11.27
C LYS A 120 -0.30 9.43 10.99
N SER A 121 -0.17 9.05 9.72
CA SER A 121 0.16 7.67 9.35
C SER A 121 1.48 7.20 9.94
N TYR A 122 2.51 8.05 9.98
CA TYR A 122 3.82 7.67 10.51
C TYR A 122 3.76 7.48 12.02
N LEU A 123 3.14 8.41 12.75
CA LEU A 123 2.96 8.30 14.20
C LEU A 123 2.14 7.07 14.58
N ASP A 124 1.08 6.75 13.83
CA ASP A 124 0.27 5.55 14.06
C ASP A 124 1.11 4.28 13.89
N TRP A 125 1.98 4.19 12.88
CA TRP A 125 2.87 3.03 12.70
C TRP A 125 3.93 2.90 13.78
N ILE A 126 4.47 4.02 14.28
CA ILE A 126 5.42 4.02 15.39
C ILE A 126 4.75 3.49 16.66
N ARG A 127 3.51 3.91 16.96
CA ARG A 127 2.72 3.36 18.08
C ARG A 127 2.47 1.87 17.92
N CYS A 128 2.07 1.42 16.73
CA CYS A 128 1.86 0.00 16.49
C CYS A 128 3.13 -0.84 16.69
N LEU A 129 4.31 -0.30 16.37
CA LEU A 129 5.58 -0.97 16.67
C LEU A 129 5.82 -1.02 18.19
N ALA A 130 5.64 0.10 18.89
CA ALA A 130 5.80 0.17 20.34
C ALA A 130 4.90 -0.86 21.05
N GLU A 131 3.61 -0.91 20.69
CA GLU A 131 2.66 -1.89 21.22
C GLU A 131 3.06 -3.33 20.89
N TYR A 132 3.58 -3.59 19.69
CA TYR A 132 4.01 -4.94 19.28
C TYR A 132 5.24 -5.42 20.06
N LEU A 133 6.17 -4.52 20.34
CA LEU A 133 7.37 -4.82 21.13
C LEU A 133 7.12 -4.76 22.63
N ASP A 134 5.86 -4.64 23.04
CA ASP A 134 5.44 -4.48 24.42
C ASP A 134 6.24 -3.34 25.09
N TYR A 135 6.34 -2.21 24.39
CA TYR A 135 7.10 -1.04 24.79
C TYR A 135 8.57 -1.30 25.15
N LYS A 136 9.28 -2.25 24.52
CA LYS A 136 10.76 -2.28 24.56
C LYS A 136 11.33 -0.89 24.26
N SER A 137 12.39 -0.47 24.97
CA SER A 137 12.94 0.88 24.81
C SER A 137 13.23 1.21 23.33
N PRO A 138 12.85 2.41 22.82
CA PRO A 138 13.07 2.79 21.42
C PRO A 138 14.52 2.66 20.97
N GLU A 139 15.49 2.91 21.86
CA GLU A 139 16.92 2.83 21.52
C GLU A 139 17.43 1.38 21.43
N GLU A 140 16.78 0.45 22.14
CA GLU A 140 17.17 -0.97 22.19
C GLU A 140 16.55 -1.80 21.07
N VAL A 141 15.67 -1.22 20.27
CA VAL A 141 15.06 -1.92 19.13
C VAL A 141 16.14 -2.28 18.11
N SER A 142 16.21 -3.57 17.81
CA SER A 142 17.18 -4.19 16.92
C SER A 142 16.62 -4.37 15.50
N GLY A 143 17.48 -4.69 14.54
CA GLY A 143 17.05 -5.04 13.18
C GLY A 143 16.15 -6.28 13.13
N GLU A 144 16.30 -7.21 14.07
CA GLU A 144 15.44 -8.39 14.18
C GLU A 144 14.02 -8.01 14.61
N ASP A 145 13.89 -7.15 15.62
CA ASP A 145 12.59 -6.63 16.08
C ASP A 145 11.82 -5.96 14.92
N PHE A 146 12.56 -5.25 14.06
CA PHE A 146 12.06 -4.63 12.84
C PHE A 146 11.52 -5.64 11.82
N GLN A 147 12.34 -6.65 11.53
CA GLN A 147 12.00 -7.73 10.61
C GLN A 147 10.78 -8.50 11.10
N ASP A 148 10.70 -8.75 12.41
CA ASP A 148 9.62 -9.47 13.03
C ASP A 148 8.32 -8.69 12.99
N PHE A 149 8.33 -7.40 13.34
CA PHE A 149 7.15 -6.56 13.24
C PHE A 149 6.59 -6.50 11.80
N LEU A 150 7.45 -6.29 10.81
CA LEU A 150 7.01 -6.23 9.41
C LEU A 150 6.50 -7.60 8.92
N THR A 151 7.08 -8.70 9.40
CA THR A 151 6.61 -10.06 9.13
C THR A 151 5.26 -10.30 9.79
N HIS A 152 5.08 -9.92 11.06
CA HIS A 152 3.80 -9.95 11.79
C HIS A 152 2.70 -9.20 11.01
N LEU A 153 3.00 -8.01 10.48
CA LEU A 153 2.06 -7.26 9.65
C LEU A 153 1.64 -8.03 8.39
N ALA A 154 2.60 -8.63 7.67
CA ALA A 154 2.34 -9.34 6.44
C ALA A 154 1.59 -10.67 6.64
N VAL A 155 1.85 -11.33 7.77
CA VAL A 155 1.47 -12.72 8.01
C VAL A 155 0.24 -12.80 8.91
N GLU A 156 0.31 -12.22 10.10
CA GLU A 156 -0.74 -12.34 11.11
C GLU A 156 -1.82 -11.28 10.91
N ARG A 157 -1.42 -10.02 10.67
CA ARG A 157 -2.37 -8.95 10.32
C ARG A 157 -2.82 -9.02 8.85
N ASN A 158 -2.12 -9.78 8.00
CA ASN A 158 -2.40 -9.98 6.58
C ASN A 158 -2.66 -8.65 5.84
N VAL A 159 -1.83 -7.63 6.10
CA VAL A 159 -1.95 -6.31 5.49
C VAL A 159 -1.62 -6.32 3.99
N ALA A 160 -2.04 -5.28 3.27
CA ALA A 160 -1.65 -5.11 1.86
C ALA A 160 -0.16 -4.74 1.73
N PRO A 161 0.52 -5.05 0.61
CA PRO A 161 1.93 -4.66 0.39
C PRO A 161 2.18 -3.16 0.50
N SER A 162 1.25 -2.34 0.01
CA SER A 162 1.34 -0.88 0.14
C SER A 162 1.28 -0.42 1.61
N THR A 163 0.49 -1.10 2.43
CA THR A 163 0.38 -0.85 3.88
C THR A 163 1.67 -1.25 4.59
N GLN A 164 2.23 -2.42 4.29
CA GLN A 164 3.52 -2.85 4.84
C GLN A 164 4.65 -1.89 4.43
N ASN A 165 4.68 -1.46 3.18
CA ASN A 165 5.66 -0.47 2.70
C ASN A 165 5.48 0.89 3.39
N GLN A 166 4.25 1.30 3.71
CA GLN A 166 4.01 2.53 4.46
C GLN A 166 4.56 2.42 5.88
N ALA A 167 4.34 1.28 6.56
CA ALA A 167 4.92 1.00 7.87
C ALA A 167 6.46 1.02 7.81
N LEU A 168 7.07 0.28 6.88
CA LEU A 168 8.52 0.27 6.65
C LEU A 168 9.08 1.69 6.48
N ASN A 169 8.47 2.50 5.60
CA ASN A 169 8.93 3.87 5.37
C ASN A 169 8.80 4.77 6.61
N ALA A 170 7.69 4.63 7.36
CA ALA A 170 7.48 5.37 8.60
C ALA A 170 8.55 5.05 9.64
N LEU A 171 8.88 3.77 9.76
CA LEU A 171 9.82 3.25 10.73
C LEU A 171 11.28 3.58 10.38
N VAL A 172 11.67 3.38 9.11
CA VAL A 172 12.98 3.81 8.63
C VAL A 172 13.15 5.31 8.81
N PHE A 173 12.10 6.11 8.55
CA PHE A 173 12.12 7.54 8.82
C PHE A 173 12.35 7.82 10.31
N PHE A 174 11.60 7.16 11.19
CA PHE A 174 11.67 7.39 12.63
C PHE A 174 13.08 7.14 13.17
N TYR A 175 13.68 5.98 12.90
CA TYR A 175 15.00 5.69 13.44
C TYR A 175 16.11 6.52 12.78
N ARG A 176 16.06 6.69 11.46
CA ARG A 176 17.12 7.42 10.74
C ARG A 176 17.10 8.92 10.98
N HIS A 177 15.91 9.51 11.14
CA HIS A 177 15.75 10.98 11.19
C HIS A 177 15.29 11.52 12.53
N VAL A 178 14.78 10.68 13.43
CA VAL A 178 14.33 11.10 14.77
C VAL A 178 15.28 10.60 15.83
N LEU A 179 15.66 9.31 15.80
CA LEU A 179 16.61 8.72 16.74
C LEU A 179 18.06 8.74 16.25
N GLU A 180 18.30 9.22 15.03
CA GLU A 180 19.63 9.27 14.38
C GLU A 180 20.39 7.93 14.41
N LYS A 181 19.64 6.82 14.44
CA LYS A 181 20.16 5.45 14.46
C LYS A 181 20.14 4.86 13.07
N GLU A 182 21.27 4.32 12.63
CA GLU A 182 21.31 3.50 11.42
C GLU A 182 20.64 2.15 11.71
N ILE A 183 19.48 1.92 11.08
CA ILE A 183 18.95 0.58 10.94
C ILE A 183 19.67 -0.08 9.76
N ASP A 184 20.01 -1.35 9.91
CA ASP A 184 20.55 -2.16 8.81
C ASP A 184 19.69 -1.95 7.54
N PRO A 185 20.29 -1.50 6.42
CA PRO A 185 19.57 -1.28 5.18
C PRO A 185 18.93 -2.55 4.60
N TYR A 186 19.35 -3.73 5.06
CA TYR A 186 18.88 -5.03 4.59
C TYR A 186 17.86 -5.66 5.55
N ILE A 187 16.65 -5.10 5.59
CA ILE A 187 15.55 -5.72 6.34
C ILE A 187 15.01 -6.92 5.55
N GLU A 188 15.36 -8.14 5.98
CA GLU A 188 14.93 -9.40 5.37
C GLU A 188 13.50 -9.84 5.77
N ALA A 189 12.55 -8.91 5.81
CA ALA A 189 11.17 -9.22 6.20
C ALA A 189 10.40 -10.01 5.13
N VAL A 190 9.42 -10.80 5.59
CA VAL A 190 8.45 -11.45 4.70
C VAL A 190 7.57 -10.40 4.06
N LYS A 191 7.57 -10.31 2.72
CA LYS A 191 6.69 -9.39 2.00
C LYS A 191 5.24 -9.87 2.00
N ALA A 192 4.31 -8.93 2.18
CA ALA A 192 2.89 -9.15 1.97
C ALA A 192 2.63 -9.52 0.50
N ARG A 193 1.61 -10.35 0.26
CA ARG A 193 1.31 -10.84 -1.09
C ARG A 193 0.65 -9.75 -1.94
N GLU A 194 1.23 -9.50 -3.11
CA GLU A 194 0.66 -8.57 -4.08
C GLU A 194 -0.49 -9.22 -4.86
N ARG A 195 -1.65 -8.56 -4.86
CA ARG A 195 -2.76 -8.88 -5.76
C ARG A 195 -2.90 -7.73 -6.74
N ARG A 196 -2.52 -7.93 -8.00
CA ARG A 196 -2.80 -6.97 -9.06
C ARG A 196 -4.31 -6.94 -9.29
N ARG A 197 -4.94 -5.79 -9.06
CA ARG A 197 -6.35 -5.57 -9.38
C ARG A 197 -6.41 -4.67 -10.61
N LEU A 198 -7.18 -5.08 -11.61
CA LEU A 198 -7.48 -4.20 -12.74
C LEU A 198 -8.40 -3.06 -12.27
N PRO A 199 -8.21 -1.83 -12.76
CA PRO A 199 -9.06 -0.72 -12.39
C PRO A 199 -10.49 -0.96 -12.90
N VAL A 200 -11.46 -0.46 -12.15
CA VAL A 200 -12.88 -0.53 -12.51
C VAL A 200 -13.18 0.63 -13.46
N VAL A 201 -13.66 0.30 -14.66
CA VAL A 201 -14.05 1.24 -15.71
C VAL A 201 -15.57 1.19 -15.91
N LEU A 202 -16.19 2.36 -15.85
CA LEU A 202 -17.58 2.61 -16.21
C LEU A 202 -17.70 2.80 -17.73
N SER A 203 -18.77 2.29 -18.34
CA SER A 203 -19.11 2.59 -19.74
C SER A 203 -19.61 4.03 -19.88
N ARG A 204 -19.73 4.53 -21.12
CA ARG A 204 -20.22 5.88 -21.40
C ARG A 204 -21.65 6.06 -20.88
N GLU A 205 -22.50 5.05 -21.07
CA GLU A 205 -23.89 5.02 -20.60
C GLU A 205 -23.97 5.00 -19.07
N GLU A 206 -23.11 4.23 -18.41
CA GLU A 206 -23.04 4.21 -16.94
C GLU A 206 -22.56 5.55 -16.38
N VAL A 207 -21.58 6.20 -17.02
CA VAL A 207 -21.12 7.54 -16.63
C VAL A 207 -22.25 8.55 -16.75
N GLU A 208 -22.95 8.56 -17.88
CA GLU A 208 -24.09 9.44 -18.13
C GLU A 208 -25.22 9.19 -17.13
N ALA A 209 -25.57 7.92 -16.86
CA ALA A 209 -26.57 7.55 -15.87
C ALA A 209 -26.22 8.03 -14.46
N VAL A 210 -24.93 8.02 -14.08
CA VAL A 210 -24.48 8.51 -12.76
C VAL A 210 -24.51 10.03 -12.69
N LEU A 211 -24.08 10.71 -13.74
CA LEU A 211 -24.01 12.18 -13.77
C LEU A 211 -25.39 12.84 -13.92
N SER A 212 -26.38 12.14 -14.47
CA SER A 212 -27.75 12.62 -14.63
C SER A 212 -28.65 12.43 -13.39
N VAL A 213 -28.13 11.83 -12.31
CA VAL A 213 -28.89 11.66 -11.05
C VAL A 213 -29.22 13.02 -10.46
N SER A 214 -30.52 13.32 -10.31
CA SER A 214 -31.02 14.62 -9.83
C SER A 214 -30.54 15.01 -8.43
N GLU A 215 -30.21 14.04 -7.58
CA GLU A 215 -29.70 14.32 -6.22
C GLU A 215 -28.18 14.42 -6.15
N LEU A 216 -27.49 14.40 -7.29
CA LEU A 216 -26.11 14.84 -7.39
C LEU A 216 -26.12 16.37 -7.50
N GLU A 217 -25.88 17.05 -6.37
CA GLU A 217 -25.84 18.52 -6.36
C GLU A 217 -24.87 19.06 -7.43
N GLU A 218 -25.21 20.21 -8.01
CA GLU A 218 -24.52 20.84 -9.15
C GLU A 218 -23.00 20.92 -8.95
N THR A 219 -22.55 21.19 -7.71
CA THR A 219 -21.13 21.27 -7.39
C THR A 219 -20.45 19.90 -7.48
N TYR A 220 -21.09 18.83 -7.02
CA TYR A 220 -20.54 17.48 -7.14
C TYR A 220 -20.62 16.96 -8.57
N TYR A 221 -21.68 17.31 -9.30
CA TYR A 221 -21.79 17.06 -10.74
C TYR A 221 -20.60 17.66 -11.46
N LEU A 222 -20.33 18.96 -11.26
CA LEU A 222 -19.21 19.66 -11.91
C LEU A 222 -17.87 18.99 -11.60
N ILE A 223 -17.63 18.63 -10.34
CA ILE A 223 -16.40 17.93 -9.94
C ILE A 223 -16.28 16.58 -10.66
N CYS A 224 -17.35 15.78 -10.70
CA CYS A 224 -17.32 14.49 -11.37
C CYS A 224 -17.15 14.63 -12.90
N ALA A 225 -17.82 15.61 -13.51
CA ALA A 225 -17.70 15.94 -14.92
C ALA A 225 -16.28 16.38 -15.27
N LEU A 226 -15.62 17.21 -14.45
CA LEU A 226 -14.22 17.61 -14.65
C LEU A 226 -13.24 16.44 -14.48
N MET A 227 -13.51 15.53 -13.53
CA MET A 227 -12.71 14.32 -13.36
C MET A 227 -12.82 13.36 -14.55
N TYR A 228 -14.01 13.22 -15.13
CA TYR A 228 -14.24 12.41 -16.33
C TYR A 228 -13.76 13.10 -17.61
N GLY A 229 -14.07 14.38 -17.82
CA GLY A 229 -13.73 15.09 -19.06
C GLY A 229 -12.28 15.55 -19.15
N GLY A 230 -11.64 15.87 -18.01
CA GLY A 230 -10.25 16.33 -17.96
C GLY A 230 -9.28 15.33 -17.34
N GLY A 231 -9.74 14.12 -16.99
CA GLY A 231 -8.91 13.10 -16.37
C GLY A 231 -8.29 13.51 -15.02
N LEU A 232 -8.83 14.51 -14.33
CA LEU A 232 -8.24 15.08 -13.11
C LEU A 232 -8.34 14.13 -11.90
N ARG A 233 -7.38 14.19 -10.97
CA ARG A 233 -7.52 13.54 -9.65
C ARG A 233 -8.51 14.33 -8.80
N VAL A 234 -9.22 13.65 -7.90
CA VAL A 234 -10.16 14.32 -6.99
C VAL A 234 -9.52 15.46 -6.21
N SER A 235 -8.26 15.30 -5.79
CA SER A 235 -7.53 16.33 -5.06
C SER A 235 -7.06 17.49 -5.94
N GLU A 236 -6.89 17.28 -7.24
CA GLU A 236 -6.61 18.34 -8.21
C GLU A 236 -7.89 19.14 -8.47
N THR A 237 -9.01 18.44 -8.74
CA THR A 237 -10.30 19.06 -9.05
C THR A 237 -10.83 19.92 -7.90
N VAL A 238 -10.82 19.42 -6.66
CA VAL A 238 -11.32 20.20 -5.52
C VAL A 238 -10.41 21.39 -5.17
N ARG A 239 -9.17 21.43 -5.67
CA ARG A 239 -8.20 22.50 -5.41
C ARG A 239 -8.09 23.53 -6.54
N LEU A 240 -8.84 23.36 -7.62
CA LEU A 240 -8.91 24.32 -8.71
C LEU A 240 -9.37 25.68 -8.18
N ARG A 241 -8.72 26.73 -8.68
CA ARG A 241 -9.08 28.13 -8.45
C ARG A 241 -9.59 28.73 -9.74
N VAL A 242 -10.37 29.81 -9.64
CA VAL A 242 -10.90 30.53 -10.80
C VAL A 242 -9.78 30.93 -11.78
N LYS A 243 -8.62 31.37 -11.26
CA LYS A 243 -7.45 31.74 -12.07
C LYS A 243 -6.79 30.57 -12.83
N ASP A 244 -7.12 29.33 -12.45
CA ASP A 244 -6.56 28.14 -13.09
C ASP A 244 -7.39 27.76 -14.33
N LEU A 245 -8.52 28.43 -14.56
CA LEU A 245 -9.42 28.23 -15.70
C LEU A 245 -9.19 29.32 -16.74
N ASP A 246 -8.85 28.89 -17.95
CA ASP A 246 -8.81 29.74 -19.14
C ASP A 246 -10.06 29.42 -19.97
N PHE A 247 -11.08 30.26 -19.83
CA PHE A 247 -12.36 30.06 -20.51
C PHE A 247 -12.28 30.33 -22.01
N GLU A 248 -11.36 31.18 -22.48
CA GLU A 248 -11.19 31.46 -23.91
C GLU A 248 -10.61 30.26 -24.65
N ARG A 249 -9.65 29.58 -24.01
CA ARG A 249 -8.97 28.41 -24.61
C ARG A 249 -9.57 27.07 -24.17
N GLY A 250 -10.52 27.08 -23.23
CA GLY A 250 -11.07 25.87 -22.62
C GLY A 250 -10.02 25.05 -21.85
N LEU A 251 -8.97 25.70 -21.33
CA LEU A 251 -7.85 25.04 -20.67
C LEU A 251 -7.97 25.11 -19.15
N ILE A 252 -7.54 24.04 -18.48
CA ILE A 252 -7.41 23.97 -17.03
C ILE A 252 -5.94 23.78 -16.69
N THR A 253 -5.36 24.74 -15.98
CA THR A 253 -3.98 24.68 -15.52
C THR A 253 -3.90 23.97 -14.17
N VAL A 254 -3.43 22.72 -14.16
CA VAL A 254 -3.32 21.94 -12.92
C VAL A 254 -1.99 22.22 -12.24
N PHE A 255 -2.01 23.02 -11.18
CA PHE A 255 -0.82 23.21 -10.36
C PHE A 255 -0.63 22.06 -9.38
N SER A 256 0.52 21.38 -9.48
CA SER A 256 0.98 20.46 -8.45
C SER A 256 1.37 21.26 -7.20
N GLY A 257 0.42 21.49 -6.30
CA GLY A 257 0.68 22.13 -5.02
C GLY A 257 1.65 21.29 -4.19
N LYS A 258 2.93 21.65 -4.20
CA LYS A 258 3.94 21.09 -3.29
C LYS A 258 3.70 21.69 -1.90
N GLY A 259 3.10 20.89 -1.01
CA GLY A 259 2.81 21.28 0.37
C GLY A 259 1.31 21.20 0.65
N ASP A 260 0.85 19.99 0.96
CA ASP A 260 -0.51 19.62 1.41
C ASP A 260 -0.87 20.30 2.75
N LYS A 261 -0.91 21.63 2.78
CA LYS A 261 -1.43 22.41 3.91
C LYS A 261 -2.84 22.86 3.57
N ASP A 262 -3.82 22.16 4.14
CA ASP A 262 -5.21 22.61 4.18
C ASP A 262 -5.25 23.98 4.86
N ARG A 263 -5.65 25.02 4.13
CA ARG A 263 -5.88 26.35 4.70
C ARG A 263 -7.37 26.53 4.95
N VAL A 264 -7.72 26.70 6.23
CA VAL A 264 -9.04 27.23 6.62
C VAL A 264 -8.97 28.75 6.55
N THR A 265 -10.05 29.36 6.10
CA THR A 265 -10.12 30.82 5.93
C THR A 265 -11.55 31.24 6.24
N VAL A 266 -11.73 32.49 6.67
CA VAL A 266 -13.06 33.03 6.96
C VAL A 266 -13.84 33.12 5.65
N ASP A 267 -15.00 32.48 5.58
CA ASP A 267 -15.92 32.66 4.47
C ASP A 267 -16.47 34.11 4.53
N PRO A 268 -16.17 34.97 3.53
CA PRO A 268 -16.57 36.37 3.58
C PRO A 268 -18.09 36.57 3.48
N ARG A 269 -18.86 35.53 3.14
CA ARG A 269 -20.34 35.61 3.05
C ARG A 269 -21.03 35.22 4.36
N THR A 270 -20.42 34.34 5.15
CA THR A 270 -21.04 33.77 6.34
C THR A 270 -20.26 34.06 7.62
N GLU A 271 -19.10 34.71 7.52
CA GLU A 271 -18.12 34.97 8.59
C GLU A 271 -17.65 33.73 9.35
N THR A 272 -18.02 32.53 8.88
CA THR A 272 -17.62 31.28 9.51
C THR A 272 -16.27 30.80 8.97
N VAL A 273 -15.41 30.31 9.86
CA VAL A 273 -14.14 29.69 9.48
C VAL A 273 -14.43 28.35 8.81
N ARG A 274 -14.16 28.25 7.51
CA ARG A 274 -14.37 27.02 6.73
C ARG A 274 -13.13 26.69 5.90
N ARG A 275 -13.07 25.45 5.40
CA ARG A 275 -12.14 25.12 4.31
C ARG A 275 -12.65 25.86 3.07
N HIS A 276 -11.77 26.60 2.39
CA HIS A 276 -12.15 27.22 1.11
C HIS A 276 -12.53 26.18 0.05
N HIS A 277 -12.03 24.95 0.19
CA HIS A 277 -12.17 23.89 -0.80
C HIS A 277 -12.97 22.74 -0.21
N ILE A 278 -13.77 22.09 -1.05
CA ILE A 278 -14.55 20.91 -0.69
C ILE A 278 -13.61 19.76 -0.32
N HIS A 279 -13.90 19.08 0.78
CA HIS A 279 -13.10 17.92 1.17
C HIS A 279 -13.36 16.74 0.20
N PRO A 280 -12.33 16.04 -0.30
CA PRO A 280 -12.50 14.92 -1.24
C PRO A 280 -13.48 13.83 -0.79
N SER A 281 -13.62 13.59 0.52
CA SER A 281 -14.58 12.61 1.05
C SER A 281 -16.04 13.00 0.82
N ALA A 282 -16.36 14.28 0.73
CA ALA A 282 -17.71 14.74 0.40
C ALA A 282 -18.07 14.33 -1.03
N VAL A 283 -17.18 14.57 -1.99
CA VAL A 283 -17.31 14.13 -3.38
C VAL A 283 -17.44 12.62 -3.48
N GLN A 284 -16.60 11.86 -2.76
CA GLN A 284 -16.67 10.39 -2.75
C GLN A 284 -18.03 9.87 -2.25
N ARG A 285 -18.58 10.47 -1.19
CA ARG A 285 -19.90 10.09 -0.65
C ARG A 285 -21.02 10.45 -1.61
N ALA A 286 -21.00 11.65 -2.19
CA ALA A 286 -21.98 12.09 -3.18
C ALA A 286 -21.97 11.17 -4.41
N PHE A 287 -20.79 10.90 -4.98
CA PHE A 287 -20.62 9.97 -6.10
C PHE A 287 -21.13 8.57 -5.77
N LYS A 288 -20.81 8.02 -4.59
CA LYS A 288 -21.30 6.69 -4.18
C LYS A 288 -22.82 6.65 -4.00
N LYS A 289 -23.45 7.76 -3.59
CA LYS A 289 -24.91 7.88 -3.54
C LYS A 289 -25.50 7.88 -4.95
N ALA A 290 -24.94 8.66 -5.87
CA ALA A 290 -25.36 8.71 -7.27
C ALA A 290 -25.20 7.34 -7.97
N LEU A 291 -24.07 6.66 -7.77
CA LEU A 291 -23.79 5.33 -8.32
C LEU A 291 -24.88 4.30 -7.97
N ARG A 292 -25.32 4.29 -6.71
CA ARG A 292 -26.40 3.39 -6.25
C ARG A 292 -27.74 3.74 -6.88
N LYS A 293 -28.03 5.02 -7.08
CA LYS A 293 -29.29 5.48 -7.69
C LYS A 293 -29.36 5.21 -9.18
N ALA A 294 -28.23 5.36 -9.88
CA ALA A 294 -28.06 4.99 -11.27
C ALA A 294 -28.07 3.47 -11.50
N ARG A 295 -28.22 2.65 -10.44
CA ARG A 295 -28.23 1.17 -10.49
C ARG A 295 -26.98 0.58 -11.15
N VAL A 296 -25.83 1.24 -10.99
CA VAL A 296 -24.55 0.72 -11.47
C VAL A 296 -24.01 -0.26 -10.42
N GLU A 297 -23.95 -1.54 -10.78
CA GLU A 297 -23.52 -2.62 -9.87
C GLU A 297 -22.01 -2.70 -9.68
N LYS A 298 -21.23 -2.13 -10.62
CA LYS A 298 -19.77 -2.11 -10.56
C LYS A 298 -19.31 -1.45 -9.26
N PRO A 299 -18.27 -1.99 -8.57
CA PRO A 299 -17.72 -1.38 -7.36
C PRO A 299 -16.84 -0.16 -7.69
N ALA A 300 -17.44 0.82 -8.37
CA ALA A 300 -16.78 2.02 -8.83
C ALA A 300 -16.61 3.05 -7.70
N THR A 301 -15.58 3.87 -7.84
CA THR A 301 -15.34 5.02 -6.96
C THR A 301 -15.20 6.27 -7.81
N VAL A 302 -15.07 7.44 -7.20
CA VAL A 302 -14.84 8.68 -7.96
C VAL A 302 -13.57 8.60 -8.85
N HIS A 303 -12.57 7.80 -8.47
CA HIS A 303 -11.38 7.57 -9.32
C HIS A 303 -11.67 6.70 -10.54
N SER A 304 -12.75 5.90 -10.53
CA SER A 304 -13.20 5.16 -11.70
C SER A 304 -13.56 6.09 -12.86
N LEU A 305 -14.00 7.33 -12.60
CA LEU A 305 -14.23 8.33 -13.66
C LEU A 305 -12.95 8.64 -14.44
N ARG A 306 -11.83 8.84 -13.73
CA ARG A 306 -10.52 9.06 -14.33
C ARG A 306 -10.01 7.81 -15.07
N HIS A 307 -10.29 6.62 -14.54
CA HIS A 307 -9.97 5.37 -15.24
C HIS A 307 -10.80 5.22 -16.52
N SER A 308 -12.09 5.57 -16.49
CA SER A 308 -12.97 5.59 -17.65
C SER A 308 -12.49 6.58 -18.70
N PHE A 309 -12.14 7.81 -18.31
CA PHE A 309 -11.57 8.81 -19.22
C PHE A 309 -10.39 8.23 -20.02
N ALA A 310 -9.40 7.69 -19.32
CA ALA A 310 -8.21 7.13 -19.95
C ALA A 310 -8.52 5.93 -20.85
N THR A 311 -9.46 5.09 -20.44
CA THR A 311 -9.85 3.89 -21.20
C THR A 311 -10.64 4.28 -22.45
N HIS A 312 -11.58 5.22 -22.34
CA HIS A 312 -12.38 5.72 -23.46
C HIS A 312 -11.53 6.44 -24.51
N LEU A 313 -10.52 7.24 -24.09
CA LEU A 313 -9.57 7.81 -25.04
C LEU A 313 -8.76 6.73 -25.77
N LEU A 314 -8.36 5.66 -25.06
CA LEU A 314 -7.64 4.57 -25.70
C LEU A 314 -8.55 3.79 -26.68
N GLU A 315 -9.83 3.62 -26.34
CA GLU A 315 -10.85 3.02 -27.24
C GLU A 315 -11.12 3.89 -28.47
N ASP A 316 -11.06 5.21 -28.33
CA ASP A 316 -11.20 6.18 -29.43
C ASP A 316 -9.93 6.28 -30.31
N GLY A 317 -8.88 5.51 -29.99
CA GLY A 317 -7.66 5.41 -30.80
C GLY A 317 -6.56 6.40 -30.46
N TYR A 318 -6.65 7.12 -29.33
CA TYR A 318 -5.58 8.02 -28.89
C TYR A 318 -4.35 7.24 -28.41
N ASP A 319 -3.16 7.77 -28.73
CA ASP A 319 -1.90 7.16 -28.31
C ASP A 319 -1.70 7.19 -26.79
N ILE A 320 -1.06 6.14 -26.27
CA ILE A 320 -0.84 5.95 -24.84
C ILE A 320 0.06 7.04 -24.21
N ARG A 321 0.96 7.67 -24.98
CA ARG A 321 1.77 8.81 -24.51
C ARG A 321 0.91 10.05 -24.31
N THR A 322 0.01 10.32 -25.25
CA THR A 322 -0.96 11.42 -25.13
C THR A 322 -1.78 11.26 -23.84
N ILE A 323 -2.28 10.04 -23.59
CA ILE A 323 -3.03 9.74 -22.35
C ILE A 323 -2.14 9.87 -21.10
N GLN A 324 -0.87 9.43 -21.17
CA GLN A 324 0.08 9.58 -20.06
C GLN A 324 0.29 11.06 -19.69
N GLU A 325 0.44 11.93 -20.69
CA GLU A 325 0.64 13.37 -20.53
C GLU A 325 -0.61 14.04 -19.95
N LEU A 326 -1.79 13.75 -20.51
CA LEU A 326 -3.08 14.26 -20.01
C LEU A 326 -3.33 13.87 -18.55
N LEU A 327 -2.94 12.66 -18.15
CA LEU A 327 -3.07 12.19 -16.77
C LEU A 327 -1.93 12.69 -15.86
N GLY A 328 -0.86 13.27 -16.39
CA GLY A 328 0.32 13.65 -15.60
C GLY A 328 0.97 12.46 -14.89
N HIS A 329 1.08 11.32 -15.58
CA HIS A 329 1.76 10.13 -15.05
C HIS A 329 3.27 10.21 -15.28
N LYS A 330 4.06 10.07 -14.20
CA LYS A 330 5.53 10.07 -14.30
C LYS A 330 6.08 8.86 -15.06
N SER A 331 5.38 7.72 -15.01
CA SER A 331 5.80 6.47 -15.64
C SER A 331 4.71 5.95 -16.58
N LEU A 332 5.14 5.47 -17.74
CA LEU A 332 4.29 4.71 -18.66
C LEU A 332 3.63 3.50 -18.00
N SER A 333 4.34 2.81 -17.11
CA SER A 333 3.82 1.60 -16.45
C SER A 333 2.50 1.84 -15.72
N THR A 334 2.30 3.05 -15.20
CA THR A 334 1.05 3.46 -14.56
C THR A 334 -0.09 3.64 -15.57
N THR A 335 0.21 4.11 -16.79
CA THR A 335 -0.77 4.31 -17.87
C THR A 335 -1.07 3.00 -18.61
N MET A 336 -0.09 2.10 -18.74
CA MET A 336 -0.25 0.79 -19.38
C MET A 336 -1.29 -0.10 -18.69
N ILE A 337 -1.70 0.22 -17.46
CA ILE A 337 -2.77 -0.51 -16.78
C ILE A 337 -4.08 -0.50 -17.61
N TYR A 338 -4.34 0.57 -18.38
CA TYR A 338 -5.55 0.69 -19.20
C TYR A 338 -5.54 -0.17 -20.46
N THR A 339 -4.36 -0.53 -20.99
CA THR A 339 -4.27 -1.34 -22.22
C THR A 339 -4.82 -2.75 -22.02
N HIS A 340 -4.69 -3.29 -20.80
CA HIS A 340 -5.27 -4.58 -20.43
C HIS A 340 -6.80 -4.61 -20.48
N ILE A 341 -7.46 -3.47 -20.32
CA ILE A 341 -8.93 -3.36 -20.33
C ILE A 341 -9.43 -3.33 -21.78
N VAL A 342 -8.76 -2.55 -22.63
CA VAL A 342 -9.09 -2.39 -24.05
C VAL A 342 -8.74 -3.63 -24.88
N GLY A 343 -7.77 -4.43 -24.43
CA GLY A 343 -7.16 -5.56 -25.13
C GLY A 343 -8.09 -6.70 -25.59
N ARG A 344 -9.40 -6.64 -25.36
CA ARG A 344 -10.38 -7.58 -25.95
C ARG A 344 -11.02 -7.10 -27.26
N ARG A 345 -11.17 -5.78 -27.47
CA ARG A 345 -11.76 -5.25 -28.72
C ARG A 345 -10.71 -4.84 -29.74
N VAL A 346 -9.55 -4.38 -29.28
CA VAL A 346 -8.51 -3.80 -30.15
C VAL A 346 -7.51 -4.84 -30.67
N THR A 347 -7.37 -6.00 -30.03
CA THR A 347 -6.36 -7.01 -30.41
C THR A 347 -6.79 -7.89 -31.58
N GLY A 348 -8.02 -7.79 -32.06
CA GLY A 348 -8.55 -8.64 -33.14
C GLY A 348 -8.58 -10.14 -32.78
N VAL A 349 -8.37 -10.49 -31.51
CA VAL A 349 -8.39 -11.88 -31.04
C VAL A 349 -9.83 -12.34 -30.95
N VAL A 350 -10.28 -13.05 -31.98
CA VAL A 350 -11.56 -13.76 -31.97
C VAL A 350 -11.43 -14.99 -31.07
N SER A 351 -12.38 -15.18 -30.15
CA SER A 351 -12.43 -16.37 -29.32
C SER A 351 -12.47 -17.61 -30.22
N PRO A 352 -11.72 -18.69 -29.93
CA PRO A 352 -11.88 -19.96 -30.65
C PRO A 352 -13.32 -20.52 -30.60
N LEU A 353 -14.13 -20.08 -29.63
CA LEU A 353 -15.54 -20.40 -29.49
C LEU A 353 -16.46 -19.58 -30.41
N ASP A 354 -16.00 -18.42 -30.88
CA ASP A 354 -16.73 -17.52 -31.77
C ASP A 354 -16.35 -17.76 -33.26
N ARG A 355 -15.62 -18.86 -33.55
CA ARG A 355 -15.18 -19.26 -34.89
C ARG A 355 -16.11 -20.26 -35.55
#